data_AF-A0A0F4PJF5-F1
#
_entry.id   AF-A0A0F4PJF5-F1
#
_cell.length_a   1.000
_cell.length_b   1.000
_cell.length_c   1.000
_cell.angle_alpha   90.00
_cell.angle_beta   90.00
_cell.angle_gamma   90.00
#
_symmetry.space_group_name_H-M   'P 1'
#
loop_
_entity.id
_entity.type
_entity.pdbx_description
1 polymer ?
#
loop_
_entity_poly.entity_id
_entity_poly.type
_entity_poly.pdbx_seq_one_letter_code
_entity_poly.pdbx_strand_id
1 'polypeptide(L)'
;MPTWLLVVLLIGQIFIGFFAAMAMMFMACAENAPTLSKRLDRVLVSLWVTFIIALAVSVGIVIVGLINAAQYSHALLIPWPLLLLIAIIWSWVSLRAKRDKDKKRG
;
A
#
# COMPACT_ATOMS: atom_id res chain seq x y z
N MET A 1 13.32 -11.35 19.29
CA MET A 1 13.34 -12.03 17.99
C MET A 1 14.77 -12.12 17.51
N PRO A 2 15.20 -13.23 16.91
CA PRO A 2 16.55 -13.34 16.39
C PRO A 2 16.70 -12.42 15.16
N THR A 3 17.84 -11.74 15.04
CA THR A 3 18.12 -10.70 14.04
C THR A 3 17.93 -11.17 12.60
N TRP A 4 18.22 -12.44 12.29
CA TRP A 4 18.00 -13.01 10.96
C TRP A 4 16.51 -13.01 10.56
N LEU A 5 15.60 -13.26 11.51
CA LEU A 5 14.16 -13.27 11.26
C LEU A 5 13.65 -11.85 10.94
N LEU A 6 14.23 -10.84 11.59
CA LEU A 6 13.95 -9.43 11.32
C LEU A 6 14.33 -9.04 9.88
N VAL A 7 15.49 -9.53 9.41
CA VAL A 7 15.98 -9.30 8.04
C VAL A 7 15.05 -9.99 7.03
N VAL A 8 14.65 -11.24 7.27
CA VAL A 8 13.71 -11.96 6.40
C VAL A 8 12.36 -11.26 6.33
N LEU A 9 11.84 -10.78 7.47
CA LEU A 9 10.58 -10.02 7.51
C LEU A 9 10.69 -8.70 6.76
N LEU A 10 11.82 -8.01 6.86
CA LEU A 10 12.06 -6.75 6.17
C LEU A 10 12.13 -6.94 4.65
N ILE A 11 12.82 -7.99 4.19
CA ILE A 11 12.83 -8.39 2.78
C ILE A 11 11.40 -8.72 2.34
N GLY A 12 10.68 -9.55 3.10
CA GLY A 12 9.29 -9.91 2.82
C GLY A 12 8.38 -8.69 2.72
N GLN A 13 8.53 -7.71 3.61
CA GLN A 13 7.75 -6.47 3.60
C GLN A 13 8.02 -5.61 2.37
N ILE A 14 9.29 -5.49 1.95
CA ILE A 14 9.64 -4.76 0.72
C ILE A 14 9.04 -5.47 -0.48
N PHE A 15 9.24 -6.78 -0.62
CA PHE A 15 8.73 -7.54 -1.77
C PHE A 15 7.20 -7.55 -1.80
N ILE A 16 6.54 -8.00 -0.72
CA ILE A 16 5.07 -8.11 -0.67
C ILE A 16 4.43 -6.73 -0.78
N GLY A 17 4.94 -5.75 -0.04
CA GLY A 17 4.42 -4.38 -0.06
C GLY A 17 4.57 -3.73 -1.44
N PHE A 18 5.74 -3.87 -2.07
CA PHE A 18 5.99 -3.35 -3.41
C PHE A 18 5.14 -4.04 -4.48
N PHE A 19 5.08 -5.38 -4.47
CA PHE A 19 4.26 -6.14 -5.41
C PHE A 19 2.78 -5.81 -5.26
N ALA A 20 2.26 -5.71 -4.03
CA ALA A 20 0.86 -5.34 -3.80
C ALA A 20 0.56 -3.91 -4.30
N ALA A 21 1.46 -2.96 -4.03
CA ALA A 21 1.31 -1.58 -4.46
C ALA A 21 1.39 -1.44 -5.99
N MET A 22 2.28 -2.19 -6.65
CA MET A 22 2.37 -2.26 -8.11
C MET A 22 1.15 -2.93 -8.74
N ALA A 23 0.68 -4.05 -8.17
CA ALA A 23 -0.52 -4.74 -8.66
C ALA A 23 -1.75 -3.82 -8.63
N MET A 24 -1.91 -3.03 -7.57
CA MET A 24 -2.99 -2.03 -7.48
C MET A 24 -2.85 -0.93 -8.55
N MET A 25 -1.64 -0.45 -8.82
CA MET A 25 -1.40 0.55 -9.88
C MET A 25 -1.67 -0.01 -11.28
N PHE A 26 -1.24 -1.26 -11.56
CA PHE A 26 -1.54 -1.92 -12.82
C PHE A 26 -3.03 -2.16 -13.01
N MET A 27 -3.73 -2.59 -11.95
CA MET A 27 -5.18 -2.75 -11.96
C MET A 27 -5.87 -1.40 -12.22
N ALA A 28 -5.36 -0.30 -11.66
CA ALA A 28 -5.84 1.04 -11.94
C ALA A 28 -5.73 1.44 -13.40
N CYS A 29 -4.56 1.20 -14.01
CA CYS A 29 -4.35 1.47 -15.42
C CYS A 29 -5.18 0.54 -16.32
N ALA A 30 -5.30 -0.73 -15.94
CA ALA A 30 -6.03 -1.74 -16.73
C ALA A 30 -7.55 -1.53 -16.71
N GLU A 31 -8.11 -1.10 -15.59
CA GLU A 31 -9.56 -0.86 -15.50
C GLU A 31 -10.02 0.38 -16.27
N ASN A 32 -9.09 1.21 -16.79
CA ASN A 32 -9.33 2.35 -17.66
C ASN A 32 -10.64 3.06 -17.26
N ALA A 33 -10.81 3.38 -15.97
CA ALA A 33 -12.08 3.82 -15.44
C ALA A 33 -12.28 5.30 -15.79
N PRO A 34 -13.09 5.66 -16.82
CA PRO A 34 -13.39 7.07 -17.13
C PRO A 34 -14.19 7.76 -16.02
N THR A 35 -14.47 7.06 -14.92
CA THR A 35 -15.30 7.50 -13.79
C THR A 35 -14.49 7.99 -12.59
N LEU A 36 -13.16 7.79 -12.54
CA LEU A 36 -12.35 8.39 -11.47
C LEU A 36 -12.17 9.89 -11.76
N SER A 37 -12.76 10.73 -10.90
CA SER A 37 -12.49 12.16 -10.94
C SER A 37 -10.98 12.42 -10.81
N LYS A 38 -10.42 13.38 -11.55
CA LYS A 38 -8.99 13.76 -11.50
C LYS A 38 -8.45 14.01 -10.08
N ARG A 39 -9.32 14.38 -9.14
CA ARG A 39 -8.98 14.53 -7.72
C ARG A 39 -8.67 13.21 -7.05
N LEU A 40 -9.45 12.18 -7.31
CA LEU A 40 -9.32 10.87 -6.66
C LEU A 40 -8.06 10.13 -7.13
N ASP A 41 -7.76 10.24 -8.43
CA ASP A 41 -6.53 9.71 -9.01
C ASP A 41 -5.29 10.37 -8.37
N ARG A 42 -5.30 11.71 -8.23
CA ARG A 42 -4.22 12.45 -7.54
C ARG A 42 -4.07 12.02 -6.07
N VAL A 43 -5.17 11.78 -5.36
CA VAL A 43 -5.16 11.30 -3.96
C VAL A 43 -4.53 9.91 -3.88
N LEU A 44 -4.89 8.99 -4.80
CA LEU A 44 -4.33 7.65 -4.84
C LEU A 44 -2.83 7.64 -5.15
N VAL A 45 -2.40 8.42 -6.13
CA VAL A 45 -0.98 8.58 -6.46
C VAL A 45 -0.22 9.17 -5.27
N SER A 46 -0.78 10.18 -4.58
CA SER A 46 -0.19 10.76 -3.38
C SER A 46 -0.08 9.74 -2.24
N LEU A 47 -1.11 8.92 -2.03
CA LEU A 47 -1.11 7.83 -1.03
C LEU A 47 -0.07 6.76 -1.38
N TRP A 48 0.08 6.42 -2.65
CA TRP A 48 1.07 5.48 -3.14
C TRP A 48 2.51 5.97 -2.91
N VAL A 49 2.79 7.24 -3.22
CA VAL A 49 4.09 7.87 -2.90
C VAL A 49 4.34 7.89 -1.39
N THR A 50 3.32 8.23 -0.59
CA THR A 50 3.43 8.20 0.87
C THR A 50 3.72 6.80 1.40
N PHE A 51 3.12 5.77 0.80
CA PHE A 51 3.39 4.37 1.15
C PHE A 51 4.84 3.97 0.87
N ILE A 52 5.42 4.41 -0.24
CA ILE A 52 6.85 4.17 -0.55
C ILE A 52 7.75 4.85 0.47
N ILE A 53 7.46 6.10 0.81
CA ILE A 53 8.21 6.84 1.84
C ILE A 53 8.09 6.12 3.19
N ALA A 54 6.89 5.69 3.57
CA ALA A 54 6.66 4.93 4.80
C ALA A 54 7.41 3.59 4.81
N LEU A 55 7.50 2.89 3.68
CA LEU A 55 8.33 1.70 3.52
C LEU A 55 9.82 2.01 3.72
N ALA A 56 10.34 3.06 3.08
CA ALA A 56 11.74 3.46 3.21
C ALA A 56 12.09 3.87 4.65
N VAL A 57 11.20 4.62 5.32
CA VAL A 57 11.35 5.00 6.72
C VAL A 57 11.28 3.78 7.65
N SER A 58 10.33 2.88 7.42
CA SER A 58 10.23 1.61 8.15
C SER A 58 11.53 0.80 8.05
N VAL A 59 12.07 0.66 6.83
CA VAL A 59 13.35 -0.01 6.58
C VAL A 59 14.51 0.70 7.28
N GLY A 60 14.60 2.03 7.18
CA GLY A 60 15.65 2.82 7.83
C GLY A 60 15.64 2.68 9.36
N ILE A 61 14.46 2.74 9.98
CA ILE A 61 14.31 2.57 11.44
C ILE A 61 14.72 1.16 11.87
N VAL A 62 14.34 0.13 11.11
CA VAL A 62 14.69 -1.26 11.44
C VAL A 62 16.19 -1.51 11.26
N ILE A 63 16.83 -0.88 10.27
CA ILE A 63 18.29 -0.95 10.08
C ILE A 63 19.03 -0.30 11.25
N VAL A 64 18.62 0.91 11.67
CA VAL A 64 19.20 1.59 12.84
C VAL A 64 18.95 0.79 14.12
N GLY A 65 17.78 0.16 14.22
CA GLY A 65 17.35 -0.67 15.33
C GLY A 65 17.93 -2.09 15.38
N LEU A 66 18.80 -2.49 14.43
CA LEU A 66 19.42 -3.83 14.42
C LEU A 66 20.23 -4.14 15.69
N ILE A 67 20.68 -3.11 16.40
CA ILE A 67 21.38 -3.22 17.69
C ILE A 67 20.41 -3.61 18.82
N ASN A 68 19.13 -3.26 18.69
CA ASN A 68 18.10 -3.52 19.71
C ASN A 68 16.77 -3.95 19.07
N ALA A 69 16.84 -5.04 18.29
CA ALA A 69 15.77 -5.51 17.40
C ALA A 69 14.39 -5.70 18.06
N ALA A 70 14.34 -5.89 19.38
CA ALA A 70 13.08 -6.05 20.12
C ALA A 70 12.25 -4.74 20.15
N GLN A 71 12.88 -3.59 20.38
CA GLN A 71 12.19 -2.30 20.51
C GLN A 71 11.73 -1.71 19.18
N TYR A 72 12.40 -2.07 18.07
CA TYR A 72 12.12 -1.48 16.75
C TYR A 72 11.29 -2.38 15.84
N SER A 73 10.89 -3.56 16.30
CA SER A 73 10.03 -4.49 15.55
C SER A 73 8.67 -3.87 15.16
N HIS A 74 8.16 -2.93 15.96
CA HIS A 74 6.91 -2.20 15.68
C HIS A 74 7.00 -1.32 14.42
N ALA A 75 8.20 -0.92 14.00
CA ALA A 75 8.39 -0.11 12.81
C ALA A 75 8.00 -0.88 11.52
N LEU A 76 8.02 -2.21 11.55
CA LEU A 76 7.53 -3.07 10.46
C LEU A 76 6.02 -2.92 10.23
N LEU A 77 5.25 -2.48 11.24
CA LEU A 77 3.80 -2.27 11.11
C LEU A 77 3.43 -0.94 10.46
N ILE A 78 4.32 0.05 10.43
CA ILE A 78 4.04 1.42 9.93
C ILE A 78 3.46 1.47 8.50
N PRO A 79 3.98 0.73 7.50
CA PRO A 79 3.48 0.84 6.13
C PRO A 79 2.17 0.09 5.87
N TRP A 80 1.78 -0.88 6.72
CA TRP A 80 0.60 -1.71 6.49
C TRP A 80 -0.75 -0.97 6.60
N PRO A 81 -0.98 -0.07 7.57
CA PRO A 81 -2.17 0.78 7.61
C PRO A 81 -2.35 1.62 6.36
N LEU A 82 -1.26 2.13 5.77
CA LEU A 82 -1.31 2.88 4.51
C LEU A 82 -1.76 1.99 3.35
N LEU A 83 -1.21 0.78 3.27
CA LEU A 83 -1.60 -0.18 2.23
C LEU A 83 -3.07 -0.61 2.37
N LEU A 84 -3.54 -0.84 3.59
CA LEU A 84 -4.96 -1.09 3.88
C LEU A 84 -5.85 0.09 3.48
N LEU A 85 -5.43 1.32 3.79
CA LEU A 85 -6.20 2.51 3.43
C LEU A 85 -6.34 2.65 1.90
N ILE A 86 -5.25 2.41 1.16
CA ILE A 86 -5.25 2.39 -0.30
C ILE A 86 -6.22 1.31 -0.81
N ALA A 87 -6.14 0.09 -0.26
CA ALA A 87 -7.01 -1.02 -0.66
C ALA A 87 -8.50 -0.77 -0.37
N ILE A 88 -8.82 -0.13 0.76
CA ILE A 88 -10.20 0.22 1.15
C ILE A 88 -10.75 1.30 0.20
N ILE A 89 -9.99 2.37 -0.04
CA ILE A 89 -10.39 3.43 -0.96
C ILE A 89 -10.60 2.84 -2.36
N TRP A 90 -9.69 1.99 -2.81
CA TRP A 90 -9.79 1.30 -4.09
C TRP A 90 -11.06 0.45 -4.19
N SER A 91 -11.31 -0.42 -3.20
CA SER A 91 -12.48 -1.29 -3.16
C SER A 91 -13.78 -0.51 -3.12
N TRP A 92 -13.81 0.62 -2.40
CA TRP A 92 -14.99 1.48 -2.34
C TRP A 92 -15.29 2.12 -3.69
N VAL A 93 -14.25 2.56 -4.41
CA VAL A 93 -14.36 3.15 -5.74
C VAL A 93 -14.82 2.13 -6.78
N SER A 94 -14.25 0.92 -6.78
CA SER A 94 -14.63 -0.14 -7.73
C SER A 94 -16.08 -0.59 -7.53
N LEU A 95 -16.53 -0.75 -6.28
CA LEU A 95 -17.92 -1.07 -5.94
C LEU A 95 -18.89 0.02 -6.38
N ARG A 96 -18.51 1.30 -6.22
CA ARG A 96 -19.33 2.43 -6.65
C ARG A 96 -19.44 2.48 -8.18
N ALA A 97 -18.32 2.29 -8.88
CA ALA A 97 -18.29 2.24 -10.34
C ALA A 97 -19.14 1.08 -10.91
N LYS A 98 -19.14 -0.08 -10.24
CA LYS A 98 -19.97 -1.23 -10.62
C LYS A 98 -21.47 -0.92 -10.46
N ARG A 99 -21.86 -0.33 -9.32
CA ARG A 99 -23.25 0.09 -9.06
C ARG A 99 -23.79 1.07 -10.10
N ASP A 100 -22.97 2.04 -10.52
CA ASP A 100 -23.37 3.02 -11.54
C ASP A 100 -23.52 2.39 -12.94
N LYS A 101 -22.74 1.36 -13.26
CA LYS A 101 -22.89 0.59 -14.51
C LYS A 101 -24.18 -0.23 -14.50
N ASP A 102 -24.51 -0.88 -13.39
CA ASP A 102 -25.74 -1.67 -13.25
C ASP A 102 -26.99 -0.79 -13.33
N LYS A 103 -26.96 0.41 -12.71
CA LYS A 103 -28.07 1.37 -12.78
C LYS A 103 -28.32 1.96 -14.17
N LYS A 104 -27.33 1.94 -15.06
CA LYS A 104 -27.48 2.42 -16.45
C LYS A 104 -27.94 1.33 -17.43
N ARG A 105 -28.01 0.08 -16.99
CA ARG A 105 -28.37 -1.08 -17.83
C ARG A 105 -29.77 -1.63 -17.56
N GLY A 106 -30.44 -1.20 -16.49
CA GLY A 106 -31.85 -1.47 -16.21
C GLY A 106 -32.70 -0.26 -16.48
#